data_AF-A0A0D0T785-F1
#
_entry.id   AF-A0A0D0T785-F1
#
_cell.length_a   1.000
_cell.length_b   1.000
_cell.length_c   1.000
_cell.angle_alpha   90.00
_cell.angle_beta   90.00
_cell.angle_gamma   90.00
#
_symmetry.space_group_name_H-M   'P 1'
#
loop_
_entity.id
_entity.type
_entity.pdbx_description
1 polymer ?
#
loop_
_entity_poly.entity_id
_entity_poly.type
_entity_poly.pdbx_seq_one_letter_code
_entity_poly.pdbx_strand_id
1 'polypeptide(L)'
;MQYNDTYTQMMACRQLAMEQNQKLFNQANALSRSAYQLLERPDLDSELFDQCLHLRGKAEALFREAIDHLGVLNEHFPAPSSLLENERSRSAQIAKEVA
;
A
#
# COMPACT_ATOMS: atom_id res chain seq x y z
N MET A 1 6.96 -15.38 -31.84
CA MET A 1 6.49 -15.97 -30.57
C MET A 1 7.18 -15.39 -29.32
N GLN A 2 8.39 -14.79 -29.39
CA GLN A 2 9.12 -14.26 -28.21
C GLN A 2 8.49 -13.05 -27.47
N TYR A 3 7.68 -12.25 -28.15
CA TYR A 3 7.03 -11.06 -27.54
C TYR A 3 6.02 -11.45 -26.43
N ASN A 4 5.38 -12.61 -26.56
CA ASN A 4 4.38 -13.06 -25.59
C ASN A 4 5.03 -13.57 -24.29
N ASP A 5 6.23 -14.13 -24.40
CA ASP A 5 6.96 -14.72 -23.28
C ASP A 5 7.59 -13.63 -22.39
N THR A 6 8.19 -12.61 -23.01
CA THR A 6 8.75 -11.44 -22.31
C THR A 6 7.68 -10.61 -21.58
N TYR A 7 6.52 -10.39 -22.22
CA TYR A 7 5.39 -9.72 -21.56
C TYR A 7 4.86 -10.53 -20.37
N THR A 8 4.72 -11.85 -20.52
CA THR A 8 4.25 -12.73 -19.45
C THR A 8 5.20 -12.73 -18.25
N GLN A 9 6.51 -12.78 -18.49
CA GLN A 9 7.52 -12.69 -17.44
C GLN A 9 7.46 -11.33 -16.71
N MET A 10 7.34 -10.23 -17.44
CA MET A 10 7.20 -8.90 -16.86
C MET A 10 5.95 -8.80 -15.96
N MET A 11 4.82 -9.38 -16.39
CA MET A 11 3.59 -9.41 -15.58
C MET A 11 3.72 -10.28 -14.34
N ALA A 12 4.40 -11.43 -14.43
CA ALA A 12 4.69 -12.27 -13.27
C ALA A 12 5.58 -11.54 -12.25
N CYS A 13 6.60 -10.82 -12.71
CA CYS A 13 7.44 -9.98 -11.86
C CYS A 13 6.63 -8.85 -11.19
N ARG A 14 5.77 -8.16 -11.96
CA ARG A 14 4.88 -7.12 -11.41
C ARG A 14 3.97 -7.68 -10.32
N GLN A 15 3.36 -8.84 -10.57
CA GLN A 15 2.46 -9.50 -9.62
C GLN A 15 3.17 -9.84 -8.31
N LEU A 16 4.37 -10.44 -8.40
CA LEU A 16 5.17 -10.75 -7.20
C LEU A 16 5.54 -9.49 -6.43
N ALA A 17 5.96 -8.43 -7.12
CA ALA A 17 6.29 -7.15 -6.50
C ALA A 17 5.05 -6.54 -5.81
N MET A 18 3.87 -6.61 -6.43
CA MET A 18 2.61 -6.14 -5.83
C MET A 18 2.24 -6.93 -4.57
N GLU A 19 2.45 -8.25 -4.57
CA GLU A 19 2.21 -9.08 -3.39
C GLU A 19 3.12 -8.71 -2.21
N GLN A 20 4.38 -8.38 -2.48
CA GLN A 20 5.30 -7.88 -1.44
C GLN A 20 4.87 -6.52 -0.92
N ASN A 21 4.45 -5.62 -1.83
CA ASN A 21 3.92 -4.32 -1.46
C ASN A 21 2.68 -4.45 -0.54
N GLN A 22 1.76 -5.35 -0.90
CA GLN A 22 0.57 -5.62 -0.11
C GLN A 22 0.91 -6.16 1.29
N LYS A 23 1.97 -6.95 1.44
CA LYS A 23 2.43 -7.42 2.76
C LYS A 23 2.87 -6.26 3.65
N LEU A 24 3.62 -5.29 3.12
CA LEU A 24 4.02 -4.08 3.86
C LEU A 24 2.79 -3.29 4.33
N PHE A 25 1.83 -3.04 3.43
CA PHE A 25 0.56 -2.38 3.77
C PHE A 25 -0.22 -3.15 4.84
N ASN A 26 -0.30 -4.47 4.76
CA ASN A 26 -1.00 -5.28 5.75
C ASN A 26 -0.33 -5.21 7.13
N GLN A 27 1.00 -5.24 7.19
CA GLN A 27 1.76 -5.11 8.43
C GLN A 27 1.57 -3.72 9.06
N ALA A 28 1.68 -2.66 8.25
CA ALA A 28 1.45 -1.28 8.69
C ALA A 28 0.02 -1.08 9.24
N ASN A 29 -0.98 -1.64 8.56
CA ASN A 29 -2.37 -1.60 9.01
C ASN A 29 -2.59 -2.38 10.31
N ALA A 30 -1.96 -3.55 10.47
CA ALA A 30 -2.05 -4.33 11.70
C ALA A 30 -1.49 -3.52 12.89
N LEU A 31 -0.33 -2.90 12.73
CA LEU A 31 0.26 -2.03 13.75
C LEU A 31 -0.62 -0.83 14.08
N SER A 32 -1.21 -0.20 13.06
CA SER A 32 -2.12 0.94 13.24
C SER A 32 -3.36 0.56 14.05
N ARG A 33 -3.94 -0.61 13.76
CA ARG A 33 -5.08 -1.15 14.53
C ARG A 33 -4.70 -1.46 15.96
N SER A 34 -3.53 -2.07 16.19
CA SER A 34 -3.04 -2.34 17.53
C SER A 34 -2.80 -1.04 18.32
N ALA A 35 -2.22 -0.01 17.69
CA ALA A 35 -2.03 1.29 18.32
C ALA A 35 -3.38 1.92 18.71
N TYR A 36 -4.36 1.88 17.81
CA TYR A 36 -5.70 2.39 18.06
C TYR A 36 -6.39 1.64 19.22
N GLN A 37 -6.27 0.32 19.27
CA GLN A 37 -6.79 -0.49 20.39
C GLN A 37 -6.20 -0.09 21.74
N LEU A 38 -4.93 0.34 21.80
CA LEU A 38 -4.34 0.84 23.05
C LEU A 38 -5.00 2.14 23.52
N LEU A 39 -5.41 3.01 22.59
CA LEU A 39 -6.10 4.27 22.92
C LEU A 39 -7.54 4.07 23.40
N GLU A 40 -8.18 2.96 22.99
CA GLU A 40 -9.55 2.62 23.43
C GLU A 40 -9.61 1.98 24.82
N ARG A 41 -8.44 1.71 25.43
CA ARG A 41 -8.38 1.09 26.74
C ARG A 41 -8.82 2.07 27.84
N PRO A 42 -9.73 1.66 28.74
CA PRO A 42 -10.20 2.53 29.83
C PRO A 42 -9.11 2.81 30.88
N ASP A 43 -8.07 1.97 30.93
CA ASP A 43 -6.89 2.09 31.78
C ASP A 43 -5.72 2.82 31.09
N LEU A 44 -5.99 3.62 30.04
CA LEU A 44 -4.95 4.37 29.32
C LEU A 44 -4.11 5.24 30.28
N ASP A 45 -2.82 4.98 30.30
CA ASP A 45 -1.81 5.73 31.04
C ASP A 45 -0.69 6.22 30.12
N SER A 46 0.33 6.87 30.70
CA SER A 46 1.48 7.37 29.94
C SER A 46 2.27 6.26 29.25
N GLU A 47 2.38 5.08 29.86
CA GLU A 47 3.15 3.98 29.30
C GLU A 47 2.44 3.36 28.09
N LEU A 48 1.13 3.14 28.19
CA LEU A 48 0.30 2.68 27.06
C LEU A 48 0.25 3.72 25.93
N PHE A 49 0.27 5.02 26.28
CA PHE A 49 0.36 6.08 25.29
C PHE A 49 1.71 6.05 24.54
N ASP A 50 2.83 5.90 25.25
CA ASP A 50 4.15 5.76 24.63
C ASP A 50 4.24 4.52 23.73
N GLN A 51 3.65 3.40 24.15
CA GLN A 51 3.55 2.19 23.32
C GLN A 51 2.73 2.45 22.04
N CYS A 52 1.61 3.18 22.16
CA CYS A 52 0.82 3.58 21.00
C CYS A 52 1.64 4.44 20.02
N LEU A 53 2.37 5.45 20.52
CA LEU A 53 3.23 6.29 19.68
C LEU A 53 4.30 5.47 18.95
N HIS A 54 4.93 4.51 19.62
CA HIS A 54 5.91 3.61 19.02
C HIS A 54 5.32 2.74 17.90
N LEU A 55 4.14 2.15 18.13
CA LEU A 55 3.44 1.36 17.12
C LEU A 55 3.06 2.19 15.90
N ARG A 56 2.58 3.43 16.11
CA ARG A 56 2.27 4.36 15.03
C ARG A 56 3.51 4.73 14.22
N GLY A 57 4.63 5.04 14.87
CA GLY A 57 5.88 5.35 14.17
C GLY A 57 6.36 4.18 13.30
N LYS A 58 6.23 2.93 13.78
CA LYS A 58 6.53 1.74 12.98
C LYS A 58 5.58 1.56 11.79
N ALA A 59 4.28 1.77 12.00
CA ALA A 59 3.29 1.70 10.93
C ALA A 59 3.57 2.74 9.84
N GLU A 60 3.86 3.98 10.23
CA GLU A 60 4.22 5.07 9.32
C GLU A 60 5.48 4.76 8.51
N ALA A 61 6.49 4.17 9.13
CA ALA A 61 7.70 3.73 8.42
C ALA A 61 7.40 2.67 7.36
N LEU A 62 6.59 1.66 7.68
CA LEU A 62 6.19 0.61 6.73
C LEU A 62 5.29 1.14 5.61
N PHE A 63 4.38 2.08 5.90
CA PHE A 63 3.60 2.73 4.86
C PHE A 63 4.49 3.50 3.89
N ARG A 64 5.47 4.25 4.40
CA ARG A 64 6.42 4.97 3.54
C ARG A 64 7.22 4.00 2.66
N GLU A 65 7.74 2.92 3.24
CA GLU A 65 8.43 1.88 2.47
C GLU A 65 7.53 1.26 1.40
N ALA A 66 6.26 1.00 1.71
CA ALA A 66 5.31 0.49 0.73
C ALA A 66 5.04 1.50 -0.39
N ILE A 67 4.92 2.79 -0.08
CA ILE A 67 4.73 3.84 -1.10
C ILE A 67 5.97 3.94 -2.01
N ASP A 68 7.17 3.94 -1.43
CA ASP A 68 8.42 3.99 -2.19
C ASP A 68 8.58 2.76 -3.08
N HIS A 69 8.29 1.56 -2.53
CA HIS A 69 8.30 0.31 -3.28
C HIS A 69 7.29 0.31 -4.44
N LEU A 70 6.11 0.88 -4.24
CA LEU A 70 5.10 1.00 -5.29
C LEU A 70 5.57 1.95 -6.41
N GLY A 71 6.29 3.02 -6.07
CA GLY A 71 6.93 3.92 -7.03
C GLY A 71 7.92 3.16 -7.94
N VAL A 72 8.90 2.49 -7.33
CA VAL A 72 9.91 1.68 -8.04
C VAL A 72 9.25 0.59 -8.90
N LEU A 73 8.24 -0.10 -8.36
CA LEU A 73 7.49 -1.12 -9.08
C LEU A 73 6.82 -0.55 -10.34
N ASN A 74 6.17 0.61 -10.24
CA ASN A 74 5.49 1.23 -11.38
C ASN A 74 6.47 1.79 -12.43
N GLU A 75 7.69 2.17 -12.03
CA GLU A 75 8.75 2.58 -12.96
C GLU A 75 9.31 1.40 -13.76
N HIS A 76 9.61 0.28 -13.10
CA HIS A 76 10.26 -0.87 -13.73
C HIS A 76 9.31 -1.88 -14.37
N PHE A 77 8.10 -2.00 -13.85
CA PHE A 77 7.12 -2.98 -14.29
C PHE A 77 5.76 -2.30 -14.48
N PRO A 78 5.59 -1.41 -15.46
CA PRO A 78 4.39 -0.57 -15.56
C PRO A 78 3.10 -1.40 -15.68
N ALA A 79 2.00 -0.82 -15.20
CA ALA A 79 0.68 -1.41 -15.38
C ALA A 79 0.34 -1.57 -16.87
N PRO A 80 -0.38 -2.65 -17.25
CA PRO A 80 -1.00 -2.76 -18.57
C PRO A 80 -1.80 -1.50 -18.91
N SER A 81 -1.70 -1.04 -20.16
CA SER A 81 -2.39 0.16 -20.65
C SER A 81 -3.91 0.12 -20.41
N SER A 82 -4.53 -1.06 -20.51
CA SER A 82 -5.95 -1.26 -20.24
C SER A 82 -6.35 -0.99 -18.77
N LEU A 83 -5.45 -1.22 -17.82
CA LEU A 83 -5.69 -0.89 -16.40
C LEU A 83 -5.58 0.61 -16.18
N LEU A 84 -4.61 1.28 -16.82
CA LEU A 84 -4.41 2.73 -16.71
C LEU A 84 -5.59 3.53 -17.29
N GLU A 85 -6.20 3.06 -18.38
CA GLU A 85 -7.41 3.66 -18.96
C GLU A 85 -8.62 3.53 -18.03
N ASN A 86 -8.76 2.39 -17.35
CA ASN A 86 -9.82 2.15 -16.37
C ASN A 86 -9.64 3.01 -15.12
N GLU A 87 -8.41 3.13 -14.60
CA GLU A 87 -8.12 3.97 -13.43
C GLU A 87 -8.38 5.45 -13.73
N ARG A 88 -7.91 5.96 -14.88
CA ARG A 88 -8.21 7.34 -15.31
C ARG A 88 -9.70 7.61 -15.45
N SER A 89 -10.44 6.65 -16.01
CA SER A 89 -11.90 6.77 -16.15
C SER A 89 -12.60 6.82 -14.80
N ARG A 90 -12.14 6.04 -13.82
CA ARG A 90 -12.67 6.00 -12.46
C ARG A 90 -12.35 7.26 -11.68
N SER A 91 -11.11 7.75 -11.74
CA SER A 91 -10.69 9.02 -11.12
C SER A 91 -11.46 10.20 -11.70
N ALA A 92 -11.75 10.20 -13.01
CA ALA A 92 -12.55 11.23 -13.66
C ALA A 92 -14.03 11.19 -13.25
N GLN A 93 -14.59 10.02 -12.92
CA GLN A 93 -15.95 9.91 -12.39
C GLN A 93 -16.04 10.44 -10.96
N ILE A 94 -15.11 10.06 -10.08
CA ILE A 94 -15.08 10.54 -8.69
C ILE A 94 -14.93 12.07 -8.63
N ALA A 95 -14.07 12.65 -9.49
CA ALA A 95 -13.90 14.10 -9.56
C ALA A 95 -15.16 14.85 -10.02
N LYS A 96 -16.06 14.20 -10.76
CA LYS A 96 -17.34 14.77 -11.21
C LYS A 96 -18.46 14.67 -10.16
N GLU A 97 -18.38 13.71 -9.24
CA GLU A 97 -19.38 13.55 -8.16
C GLU A 97 -19.13 14.49 -6.96
N VAL A 98 -17.91 15.02 -6.84
CA VAL A 98 -17.50 15.92 -5.74
C VAL A 98 -17.62 17.41 -6.11
N ALA A 99 -17.93 17.73 -7.37
CA ALA A 99 -18.13 19.08 -7.89
C ALA A 99 -19.62 19.41 -8.06
#